data_AF-A0A2G2Y7C8-F1
#
_entry.id   AF-A0A2G2Y7C8-F1
#
_cell.length_a   1.000
_cell.length_b   1.000
_cell.length_c   1.000
_cell.angle_alpha   90.00
_cell.angle_beta   90.00
_cell.angle_gamma   90.00
#
_symmetry.space_group_name_H-M   'P 1'
#
loop_
_entity.id
_entity.type
_entity.pdbx_description
1 polymer ?
#
loop_
_entity_poly.entity_id
_entity_poly.type
_entity_poly.pdbx_seq_one_letter_code
_entity_poly.pdbx_strand_id
1 'polypeptide(L)'
;MPETTTANTRNGELRQEVDELREQTRIQEIRQLLITIVANQVPQKADGPVENAPTGIPGNPNWQGDRFQRVEFSKFYGDDIKGWAYKTEQYFEYMTTPEGKKVQTTIIYMEGKALQWR
;
A
#
# COMPACT_ATOMS: atom_id res chain seq x y z
N MET A 1 55.36 26.63 -5.21
CA MET A 1 54.69 25.46 -4.59
C MET A 1 53.19 25.51 -4.91
N PRO A 2 52.70 24.79 -5.93
CA PRO A 2 51.28 24.72 -6.25
C PRO A 2 50.80 23.25 -6.34
N GLU A 3 50.62 22.56 -5.21
CA GLU A 3 50.17 21.14 -5.22
C GLU A 3 48.82 20.92 -4.52
N THR A 4 48.27 21.94 -3.86
CA THR A 4 47.07 21.80 -3.02
C THR A 4 45.75 21.95 -3.79
N THR A 5 45.73 22.62 -4.95
CA THR A 5 44.48 22.85 -5.71
C THR A 5 44.01 21.58 -6.44
N THR A 6 44.92 20.87 -7.11
CA THR A 6 44.59 19.67 -7.90
C THR A 6 44.12 18.50 -7.02
N ALA A 7 44.68 18.37 -5.82
CA ALA A 7 44.30 17.31 -4.87
C ALA A 7 42.87 17.48 -4.35
N ASN A 8 42.42 18.71 -4.13
CA ASN A 8 41.06 18.98 -3.64
C ASN A 8 39.99 18.68 -4.70
N THR A 9 40.25 19.00 -5.97
CA THR A 9 39.35 18.68 -7.08
C THR A 9 39.19 17.17 -7.26
N ARG A 10 40.30 16.43 -7.27
CA ARG A 10 40.29 14.97 -7.39
C ARG A 10 39.53 14.28 -6.25
N ASN A 11 39.63 14.81 -5.03
CA ASN A 11 38.87 14.30 -3.89
C ASN A 11 37.36 14.56 -4.01
N GLY A 12 36.96 15.64 -4.68
CA GLY A 12 35.54 15.92 -4.99
C GLY A 12 34.99 14.95 -6.02
N GLU A 13 35.75 14.71 -7.09
CA GLU A 13 35.37 13.76 -8.16
C GLU A 13 35.22 12.33 -7.63
N LEU A 14 36.15 11.87 -6.78
CA LEU A 14 36.05 10.55 -6.15
C LEU A 14 34.82 10.39 -5.26
N ARG A 15 34.38 11.46 -4.58
CA ARG A 15 33.17 11.42 -3.75
C ARG A 15 31.93 11.29 -4.63
N GLN A 16 31.89 12.04 -5.72
CA GLN A 16 30.81 11.97 -6.69
C GLN A 16 30.73 10.58 -7.34
N GLU A 17 31.86 10.00 -7.74
CA GLU A 17 31.93 8.65 -8.31
C GLU A 17 31.43 7.58 -7.33
N VAL A 18 31.79 7.69 -6.04
CA VAL A 18 31.29 6.79 -4.99
C VAL A 18 29.78 6.90 -4.83
N ASP A 19 29.21 8.10 -4.90
CA ASP A 19 27.76 8.31 -4.80
C ASP A 19 27.03 7.77 -6.04
N GLU A 20 27.60 7.95 -7.24
CA GLU A 20 27.07 7.38 -8.49
C GLU A 20 27.12 5.84 -8.47
N LEU A 21 28.21 5.24 -8.00
CA LEU A 21 28.34 3.79 -7.86
C LEU A 21 27.31 3.23 -6.87
N ARG A 22 27.08 3.92 -5.75
CA ARG A 22 26.04 3.53 -4.78
C ARG A 22 24.65 3.55 -5.39
N GLU A 23 24.33 4.57 -6.19
CA GLU A 23 23.04 4.64 -6.88
C GLU A 23 22.91 3.54 -7.94
N GLN A 24 23.97 3.27 -8.71
CA GLN A 24 23.97 2.17 -9.67
C GLN A 24 23.73 0.82 -9.00
N THR A 25 24.37 0.55 -7.85
CA THR A 25 24.11 -0.66 -7.06
C THR A 25 22.66 -0.73 -6.59
N ARG A 26 22.11 0.36 -6.04
CA ARG A 26 20.71 0.42 -5.60
C ARG A 26 19.75 0.11 -6.74
N ILE A 27 19.98 0.67 -7.93
CA ILE A 27 19.13 0.43 -9.11
C ILE A 27 19.24 -1.03 -9.58
N GLN A 28 20.43 -1.63 -9.54
CA GLN A 28 20.60 -3.04 -9.89
C GLN A 28 19.83 -3.94 -8.92
N GLU A 29 19.87 -3.68 -7.63
CA GLU A 29 19.10 -4.44 -6.62
C GLU A 29 17.60 -4.37 -6.88
N ILE A 30 17.07 -3.17 -7.19
CA ILE A 30 15.66 -2.98 -7.54
C ILE A 30 15.28 -3.78 -8.81
N ARG A 31 16.13 -3.81 -9.84
CA ARG A 31 15.89 -4.59 -11.06
C ARG A 31 15.78 -6.09 -10.77
N GLN A 32 16.67 -6.62 -9.93
CA GLN A 32 16.65 -8.04 -9.56
C GLN A 32 15.41 -8.42 -8.75
N LEU A 33 14.95 -7.54 -7.85
CA LEU A 33 13.70 -7.70 -7.11
C LEU A 33 12.49 -7.78 -8.06
N LEU A 34 12.43 -6.90 -9.06
CA LEU A 34 11.34 -6.91 -10.05
C LEU A 34 11.31 -8.21 -10.88
N ILE A 35 12.47 -8.68 -11.35
CA ILE A 35 12.56 -9.95 -12.11
C ILE A 35 12.06 -11.13 -11.26
N THR A 36 12.41 -11.16 -9.98
CA THR A 36 11.99 -12.23 -9.06
C THR A 36 10.46 -12.26 -8.87
N ILE A 37 9.82 -11.09 -8.77
CA ILE A 37 8.36 -10.98 -8.66
C ILE A 37 7.67 -11.48 -9.93
N VAL A 38 8.22 -11.15 -11.11
CA VAL A 38 7.68 -11.57 -12.40
C VAL A 38 7.88 -13.07 -12.65
N ALA A 39 9.03 -13.63 -12.28
CA ALA A 39 9.34 -15.05 -12.50
C ALA A 39 8.43 -16.00 -11.69
N ASN A 40 7.90 -15.55 -10.54
CA ASN A 40 6.98 -16.34 -9.72
C ASN A 40 5.53 -16.35 -10.25
N GLN A 41 5.23 -15.65 -11.36
CA GLN A 41 3.92 -15.66 -12.02
C GLN A 41 3.80 -16.74 -13.10
N VAL A 42 4.14 -17.99 -12.78
CA VAL A 42 3.89 -19.12 -13.72
C VAL A 42 2.39 -19.46 -13.69
N PRO A 43 1.66 -19.44 -14.83
CA PRO A 43 0.27 -19.87 -14.85
C PRO A 43 0.20 -21.39 -14.87
N GLN A 44 -0.18 -21.99 -13.74
CA GLN A 44 -0.54 -23.41 -13.71
C GLN A 44 -1.92 -23.58 -14.35
N LYS A 45 -1.98 -24.10 -15.57
CA LYS A 45 -3.22 -24.62 -16.16
C LYS A 45 -3.54 -25.95 -15.49
N ALA A 46 -4.69 -26.04 -14.83
CA ALA A 46 -5.26 -27.30 -14.35
C ALA A 46 -6.56 -27.58 -15.12
N ASP A 47 -6.51 -28.56 -16.01
CA ASP A 47 -7.68 -29.21 -16.63
C ASP A 47 -8.34 -30.17 -15.63
N GLY A 48 -9.66 -30.09 -15.46
CA GLY A 48 -10.43 -31.06 -14.69
C GLY A 48 -11.95 -30.77 -14.75
N PRO A 49 -12.81 -31.75 -15.07
CA PRO A 49 -14.24 -31.53 -15.22
C PRO A 49 -14.98 -31.84 -13.91
N VAL A 50 -15.77 -30.90 -13.39
CA VAL A 50 -16.80 -31.25 -12.40
C VAL A 50 -18.03 -30.35 -12.52
N GLU A 51 -19.13 -31.09 -12.55
CA GLU A 51 -20.51 -30.79 -12.82
C GLU A 51 -21.26 -30.26 -11.56
N ASN A 52 -22.20 -29.33 -11.79
CA ASN A 52 -23.40 -28.98 -11.00
C ASN A 52 -23.28 -28.55 -9.51
N ALA A 53 -23.38 -27.24 -9.22
CA ALA A 53 -24.06 -26.64 -8.04
C ALA A 53 -24.14 -25.09 -8.15
N PRO A 54 -25.12 -24.40 -7.50
CA PRO A 54 -25.72 -23.16 -8.02
C PRO A 54 -24.98 -21.87 -7.64
N THR A 55 -24.94 -20.94 -8.60
CA THR A 55 -24.64 -19.49 -8.55
C THR A 55 -24.14 -18.94 -7.20
N GLY A 56 -22.87 -19.17 -6.90
CA GLY A 56 -22.05 -18.34 -6.01
C GLY A 56 -21.14 -17.46 -6.86
N ILE A 57 -21.12 -16.16 -6.57
CA ILE A 57 -20.25 -15.17 -7.19
C ILE A 57 -18.80 -15.70 -7.21
N PRO A 58 -18.04 -15.62 -8.33
CA PRO A 58 -16.69 -16.20 -8.37
C PRO A 58 -15.77 -15.45 -7.41
N GLY A 59 -15.47 -16.08 -6.27
CA GLY A 59 -14.43 -15.62 -5.36
C GLY A 59 -13.07 -15.73 -6.05
N ASN A 60 -12.49 -14.58 -6.37
CA ASN A 60 -11.14 -14.49 -6.89
C ASN A 60 -10.14 -15.12 -5.88
N PRO A 61 -9.32 -16.12 -6.24
CA PRO A 61 -8.46 -16.85 -5.30
C PRO A 61 -7.24 -16.05 -4.81
N ASN A 62 -7.03 -14.83 -5.32
CA ASN A 62 -5.74 -14.15 -5.20
C ASN A 62 -5.56 -13.24 -3.95
N TRP A 63 -6.44 -13.33 -2.95
CA TRP A 63 -6.37 -12.46 -1.75
C TRP A 63 -5.50 -13.00 -0.61
N GLN A 64 -4.71 -14.05 -0.85
CA GLN A 64 -3.83 -14.63 0.18
C GLN A 64 -2.40 -14.07 0.15
N GLY A 65 -2.11 -13.15 -0.77
CA GLY A 65 -0.76 -12.67 -1.05
C GLY A 65 -0.36 -11.36 -0.38
N ASP A 66 -1.23 -10.74 0.41
CA ASP A 66 -0.85 -9.53 1.12
C ASP A 66 -1.34 -9.56 2.56
N ARG A 67 -0.40 -9.33 3.47
CA ARG A 67 -0.69 -9.07 4.88
C ARG A 67 -1.22 -7.64 5.04
N PHE A 68 -1.99 -7.15 4.07
CA PHE A 68 -2.83 -5.98 4.27
C PHE A 68 -3.81 -6.36 5.37
N GLN A 69 -3.54 -5.91 6.59
CA GLN A 69 -4.57 -5.86 7.61
C GLN A 69 -5.74 -5.14 6.96
N ARG A 70 -6.83 -5.87 6.75
CA ARG A 70 -8.09 -5.33 6.25
C ARG A 70 -8.39 -4.14 7.15
N VAL A 71 -8.27 -2.94 6.59
CA VAL A 71 -8.58 -1.72 7.34
C VAL A 71 -10.08 -1.77 7.58
N GLU A 72 -10.47 -1.98 8.83
CA GLU A 72 -11.88 -1.96 9.22
C GLU A 72 -12.29 -0.52 9.52
N PHE A 73 -13.55 -0.19 9.21
CA PHE A 73 -14.07 1.15 9.49
C PHE A 73 -14.17 1.35 11.01
N SER A 74 -13.63 2.45 11.52
CA SER A 74 -13.66 2.74 12.94
C SER A 74 -15.09 3.03 13.40
N LYS A 75 -15.60 2.28 14.38
CA LYS A 75 -16.87 2.59 15.05
C LYS A 75 -16.75 3.85 15.90
N PHE A 76 -17.84 4.61 16.00
CA PHE A 76 -17.94 5.80 16.84
C PHE A 76 -18.95 5.62 17.95
N TYR A 77 -18.50 5.73 19.21
CA TYR A 77 -19.36 5.56 20.39
C TYR A 77 -19.73 6.88 21.09
N GLY A 78 -19.21 8.01 20.61
CA GLY A 78 -19.47 9.35 21.17
C GLY A 78 -18.24 10.03 21.80
N ASP A 79 -17.11 9.33 21.92
CA ASP A 79 -15.88 9.85 22.51
C ASP A 79 -14.86 10.23 21.42
N ASP A 80 -14.11 11.33 21.64
CA ASP A 80 -13.06 11.85 20.75
C ASP A 80 -13.46 11.95 19.26
N ILE A 81 -14.42 12.85 18.97
CA ILE A 81 -14.88 13.10 17.60
C ILE A 81 -13.76 13.53 16.64
N LYS A 82 -12.74 14.25 17.13
CA LYS A 82 -11.64 14.74 16.29
C LYS A 82 -10.71 13.60 15.87
N GLY A 83 -10.31 12.76 16.81
CA GLY A 83 -9.50 11.58 16.51
C GLY A 83 -10.23 10.58 15.62
N TRP A 84 -11.54 10.43 15.81
CA TRP A 84 -12.35 9.57 14.95
C TRP A 84 -12.56 10.13 13.54
N ALA A 85 -12.82 11.43 13.38
CA ALA A 85 -12.94 12.09 12.09
C ALA A 85 -11.66 11.90 11.25
N TYR A 86 -10.49 12.09 11.86
CA TYR A 86 -9.22 11.85 11.18
C TYR A 86 -9.07 10.40 10.69
N LYS A 87 -9.38 9.40 11.53
CA LYS A 87 -9.33 7.98 11.14
C LYS A 87 -10.29 7.64 10.01
N THR A 88 -11.49 8.24 10.01
CA THR A 88 -12.49 8.00 8.97
C THR A 88 -12.13 8.67 7.65
N GLU A 89 -11.51 9.84 7.68
CA GLU A 89 -10.93 10.47 6.47
C GLU A 89 -9.84 9.59 5.86
N GLN A 90 -8.90 9.10 6.67
CA GLN A 90 -7.85 8.19 6.21
C GLN A 90 -8.41 6.89 5.64
N TYR A 91 -9.48 6.36 6.23
CA TYR A 91 -10.19 5.20 5.69
C TYR A 91 -10.80 5.50 4.32
N PHE A 92 -11.46 6.65 4.15
CA PHE A 92 -12.10 7.01 2.88
C PHE A 92 -11.09 7.23 1.76
N GLU A 93 -9.93 7.82 2.08
CA GLU A 93 -8.82 7.99 1.16
C GLU A 93 -8.24 6.63 0.75
N TYR A 94 -7.94 5.75 1.71
CA TYR A 94 -7.42 4.41 1.46
C TYR A 94 -8.38 3.54 0.65
N MET A 95 -9.68 3.57 0.97
CA MET A 95 -10.72 2.78 0.30
C MET A 95 -11.29 3.46 -0.95
N THR A 96 -10.78 4.63 -1.34
CA THR A 96 -11.28 5.44 -2.48
C THR A 96 -12.81 5.64 -2.45
N THR A 97 -13.34 5.94 -1.26
CA THR A 97 -14.79 6.01 -1.05
C THR A 97 -15.39 7.23 -1.76
N PRO A 98 -16.40 7.05 -2.65
CA PRO A 98 -17.05 8.16 -3.33
C PRO A 98 -17.71 9.13 -2.34
N GLU A 99 -17.64 10.43 -2.62
CA GLU A 99 -18.16 11.49 -1.75
C GLU A 99 -19.61 11.25 -1.31
N GLY A 100 -20.50 10.89 -2.26
CA GLY A 100 -21.91 10.62 -1.98
C GLY A 100 -22.17 9.41 -1.06
N LYS A 101 -21.17 8.54 -0.84
CA LYS A 101 -21.28 7.36 0.03
C LYS A 101 -20.60 7.55 1.38
N LYS A 102 -19.76 8.58 1.56
CA LYS A 102 -19.05 8.82 2.82
C LYS A 102 -20.03 8.97 3.98
N VAL A 103 -20.98 9.90 3.86
CA VAL A 103 -22.00 10.16 4.90
C VAL A 103 -22.82 8.91 5.23
N GLN A 104 -23.27 8.19 4.21
CA GLN A 104 -24.04 6.95 4.41
C GLN A 104 -23.22 5.88 5.15
N THR A 105 -21.95 5.74 4.77
CA THR A 105 -21.02 4.80 5.43
C THR A 105 -20.82 5.22 6.88
N THR A 106 -20.50 6.49 7.13
CA THR A 106 -20.29 7.02 8.47
C THR A 106 -21.47 6.74 9.41
N ILE A 107 -22.70 6.99 8.97
CA ILE A 107 -23.92 6.78 9.77
C ILE A 107 -24.06 5.32 10.21
N ILE A 108 -23.74 4.36 9.34
CA ILE A 108 -23.84 2.93 9.65
C ILE A 108 -22.92 2.52 10.81
N TYR A 109 -21.79 3.20 10.96
CA TYR A 109 -20.78 2.89 11.98
C TYR A 109 -20.83 3.82 13.21
N MET A 110 -21.86 4.67 13.31
CA MET A 110 -22.17 5.39 14.55
C MET A 110 -23.01 4.50 15.45
N GLU A 111 -22.53 4.25 16.67
CA GLU A 111 -23.19 3.38 17.66
C GLU A 111 -23.31 4.10 19.01
N GLY A 112 -24.15 3.56 19.91
CA GLY A 112 -24.25 4.06 21.28
C GLY A 112 -24.74 5.50 21.40
N LYS A 113 -24.09 6.30 22.26
CA LYS A 113 -24.49 7.70 22.53
C LYS A 113 -24.41 8.59 21.29
N ALA A 114 -23.58 8.24 20.31
CA ALA A 114 -23.46 8.97 19.06
C ALA A 114 -24.71 8.87 18.17
N LEU A 115 -25.50 7.81 18.31
CA LEU A 115 -26.74 7.61 17.56
C LEU A 115 -27.93 8.38 18.18
N GLN A 116 -27.83 8.74 19.46
CA GLN A 116 -28.86 9.48 20.17
C GLN A 116 -28.72 10.99 19.93
N TRP A 117 -29.20 11.45 18.77
CA TRP A 117 -29.51 12.86 18.58
C TRP A 117 -30.84 13.13 19.27
N ARG A 118 -30.79 13.61 20.51
CA ARG A 118 -31.92 14.21 21.22
C ARG A 118 -31.53 15.59 21.71
#